data_AF-A0A317Z2X6-F1
#
_entry.id   AF-A0A317Z2X6-F1
#
_cell.length_a   1.000
_cell.length_b   1.000
_cell.length_c   1.000
_cell.angle_alpha   90.00
_cell.angle_beta   90.00
_cell.angle_gamma   90.00
#
_symmetry.space_group_name_H-M   'P 1'
#
loop_
_entity.id
_entity.type
_entity.pdbx_description
1 polymer ?
#
loop_
_entity_poly.entity_id
_entity_poly.type
_entity_poly.pdbx_seq_one_letter_code
_entity_poly.pdbx_strand_id
1 'polypeptide(L)'
;VARMTVLSELCIPLVKKHGVFLALKSSKGQEELEEARFAVGVLGGRIERVDTFDLPEDAGERQIVTIEKRSQTPKKYPRKPGTPNKSPLVE
;
A
#
# COMPACT_ATOMS: atom_id res chain seq x y z
N VAL A 1 -6.35 7.92 8.45
CA VAL A 1 -5.55 7.70 7.22
C VAL A 1 -6.20 6.57 6.43
N ALA A 2 -6.09 6.56 5.09
CA ALA A 2 -6.68 5.51 4.27
C ALA A 2 -6.11 4.10 4.57
N ARG A 3 -6.93 3.06 4.35
CA ARG A 3 -6.50 1.65 4.41
C ARG A 3 -5.46 1.35 3.35
N MET A 4 -4.58 0.36 3.60
CA MET A 4 -3.51 0.02 2.63
C MET A 4 -4.02 -0.37 1.25
N THR A 5 -5.18 -1.02 1.15
CA THR A 5 -5.82 -1.38 -0.14
C THR A 5 -6.09 -0.15 -1.01
N VAL A 6 -6.71 0.87 -0.41
CA VAL A 6 -7.02 2.14 -1.08
C VAL A 6 -5.75 2.90 -1.43
N LEU A 7 -4.82 2.99 -0.48
CA LEU A 7 -3.57 3.73 -0.67
C LEU A 7 -2.73 3.13 -1.80
N SER A 8 -2.67 1.80 -1.88
CA SER A 8 -1.98 1.09 -2.96
C SER A 8 -2.52 1.48 -4.34
N GLU A 9 -3.85 1.52 -4.52
CA GLU A 9 -4.47 1.89 -5.80
C GLU A 9 -4.18 3.33 -6.20
N LEU A 10 -4.07 4.25 -5.24
CA LEU A 10 -3.78 5.65 -5.52
C LEU A 10 -2.29 5.91 -5.77
N CYS A 11 -1.40 5.20 -5.08
CA CYS A 11 0.03 5.50 -5.08
C CYS A 11 0.83 4.63 -6.05
N ILE A 12 0.59 3.32 -6.13
CA ILE A 12 1.38 2.41 -6.98
C ILE A 12 1.37 2.82 -8.46
N PRO A 13 0.24 3.26 -9.07
CA PRO A 13 0.24 3.66 -10.48
C PRO A 13 1.18 4.83 -10.79
N LEU A 14 1.49 5.68 -9.80
CA LEU A 14 2.38 6.83 -9.94
C LEU A 14 3.86 6.44 -9.92
N VAL A 15 4.18 5.24 -9.44
CA VAL A 15 5.56 4.75 -9.32
C VAL A 15 6.01 4.15 -10.66
N LYS A 16 7.20 4.56 -11.12
CA LYS A 16 7.87 4.00 -12.30
C LYS A 16 8.20 2.51 -12.08
N LYS A 17 8.32 1.74 -13.17
CA LYS A 17 8.81 0.35 -13.09
C LYS A 17 10.19 0.30 -12.42
N HIS A 18 10.39 -0.67 -11.53
CA HIS A 18 11.54 -0.81 -10.61
C HIS A 18 11.72 0.35 -9.62
N GLY A 19 10.73 1.23 -9.50
CA GLY A 19 10.65 2.21 -8.41
C GLY A 19 10.08 1.59 -7.14
N VAL A 20 10.03 2.41 -6.08
CA VAL A 20 9.59 1.98 -4.75
C VAL A 20 8.46 2.90 -4.26
N PHE A 21 7.44 2.29 -3.68
CA PHE A 21 6.42 2.95 -2.89
C PHE A 21 6.65 2.63 -1.40
N LEU A 22 6.82 3.66 -0.57
CA LEU A 22 6.95 3.54 0.88
C LEU A 22 5.64 4.00 1.53
N ALA A 23 4.99 3.12 2.29
CA ALA A 23 3.76 3.43 3.02
C ALA A 23 4.02 3.45 4.53
N LEU A 24 3.84 4.60 5.17
CA LEU A 24 3.93 4.77 6.62
C LEU A 24 2.57 4.47 7.27
N LYS A 25 2.55 3.53 8.22
CA LYS A 25 1.35 3.03 8.89
C LYS A 25 1.54 2.95 10.41
N SER A 26 0.44 2.93 11.15
CA SER A 26 0.42 2.61 12.59
C SER A 26 0.48 1.10 12.80
N SER A 27 0.80 0.66 14.02
CA SER A 27 0.94 -0.75 14.46
C SER A 27 -0.18 -1.72 14.06
N LYS A 28 -1.40 -1.25 13.76
CA LYS A 28 -2.47 -2.06 13.13
C LYS A 28 -2.17 -2.49 11.68
N GLY A 29 -0.95 -2.33 11.20
CA GLY A 29 -0.60 -2.52 9.80
C GLY A 29 -0.59 -3.98 9.34
N GLN A 30 -0.47 -4.97 10.23
CA GLN A 30 -0.36 -6.37 9.79
C GLN A 30 -1.63 -6.91 9.13
N GLU A 31 -2.80 -6.73 9.74
CA GLU A 31 -4.09 -7.15 9.14
C GLU A 31 -4.37 -6.37 7.84
N GLU A 32 -4.14 -5.05 7.85
CA GLU A 32 -4.29 -4.22 6.65
C GLU A 32 -3.32 -4.60 5.53
N LEU A 33 -2.14 -5.11 5.88
CA LEU A 33 -1.12 -5.55 4.93
C LEU A 33 -1.57 -6.83 4.23
N GLU A 34 -2.09 -7.80 4.99
CA GLU A 34 -2.63 -9.04 4.44
C GLU A 34 -3.78 -8.77 3.46
N GLU A 35 -4.76 -7.94 3.86
CA GLU A 35 -5.85 -7.51 2.96
C GLU A 35 -5.34 -6.81 1.70
N ALA A 36 -4.26 -6.04 1.82
CA ALA A 36 -3.71 -5.28 0.70
C ALA A 36 -2.81 -6.10 -0.24
N ARG A 37 -2.40 -7.33 0.12
CA ARG A 37 -1.53 -8.15 -0.75
C ARG A 37 -2.13 -8.34 -2.13
N PHE A 38 -3.43 -8.65 -2.19
CA PHE A 38 -4.16 -8.79 -3.44
C PHE A 38 -4.10 -7.50 -4.28
N ALA A 39 -4.46 -6.36 -3.68
CA ALA A 39 -4.43 -5.05 -4.33
C ALA A 39 -3.03 -4.72 -4.87
N VAL A 40 -1.99 -4.88 -4.04
CA VAL A 40 -0.59 -4.62 -4.39
C VAL A 40 -0.19 -5.45 -5.61
N GLY A 41 -0.50 -6.75 -5.63
CA GLY A 41 -0.20 -7.63 -6.75
C GLY A 41 -0.93 -7.23 -8.04
N VAL A 42 -2.24 -6.94 -7.96
CA VAL A 42 -3.06 -6.49 -9.09
C VAL A 42 -2.52 -5.19 -9.71
N LEU A 43 -1.96 -4.31 -8.89
CA LEU A 43 -1.42 -3.01 -9.30
C LEU A 43 0.03 -3.08 -9.79
N GLY A 44 0.64 -4.28 -9.80
CA GLY A 44 2.00 -4.53 -10.26
C GLY A 44 3.08 -4.29 -9.21
N GLY A 45 2.70 -4.18 -7.93
CA GLY A 45 3.62 -4.07 -6.81
C GLY A 45 3.94 -5.43 -6.18
N ARG A 46 5.00 -5.46 -5.36
CA ARG A 46 5.28 -6.54 -4.41
C ARG A 46 5.78 -5.94 -3.11
N ILE A 47 5.25 -6.43 -1.99
CA ILE A 47 5.77 -6.09 -0.66
C ILE A 47 7.14 -6.76 -0.50
N GLU A 48 8.18 -5.96 -0.30
CA GLU A 48 9.55 -6.44 -0.11
C GLU A 48 9.92 -6.55 1.36
N ARG A 49 9.57 -5.54 2.16
CA ARG A 49 9.85 -5.54 3.61
C ARG A 49 8.85 -4.68 4.39
N VAL A 50 8.75 -4.96 5.68
CA VAL A 50 7.99 -4.18 6.65
C VAL A 50 8.93 -3.88 7.81
N ASP A 51 9.25 -2.60 8.01
CA ASP A 51 10.13 -2.13 9.07
C ASP A 51 9.26 -1.55 10.19
N THR A 52 9.27 -2.18 11.37
CA THR A 52 8.51 -1.74 12.56
C THR A 52 9.44 -1.06 13.55
N PHE A 53 9.02 0.08 14.12
CA PHE A 53 9.80 0.83 15.10
C PHE A 53 8.90 1.67 16.02
N ASP A 54 9.41 1.96 17.22
CA ASP A 54 8.77 2.88 18.16
C ASP A 54 9.16 4.34 17.90
N LEU A 55 8.18 5.23 18.00
CA LEU A 55 8.45 6.66 18.00
C LEU A 55 8.98 7.12 19.37
N PRO A 56 9.80 8.18 19.40
CA PRO A 56 10.22 8.81 20.66
C PRO A 56 9.03 9.25 21.52
N GLU A 57 9.29 9.49 22.81
CA GLU A 57 8.32 10.05 23.76
C GLU A 57 7.05 9.19 23.90
N ASP A 58 7.17 7.87 23.76
CA ASP A 58 6.07 6.91 23.81
C ASP A 58 4.91 7.26 22.85
N ALA A 59 5.21 7.93 21.73
CA ALA A 59 4.23 8.34 20.71
C ALA A 59 3.68 7.17 19.85
N GLY A 60 4.03 5.94 20.25
CA GLY A 60 3.52 4.68 19.75
C GLY A 60 4.30 4.11 18.56
N GLU A 61 4.02 2.84 18.29
CA GLU A 61 4.68 2.07 17.23
C GLU A 61 4.21 2.48 15.83
N ARG A 62 5.15 2.47 14.88
CA ARG A 62 4.95 2.75 13.45
C ARG A 62 5.58 1.66 12.60
N GLN A 63 5.07 1.56 11.38
CA GLN A 63 5.55 0.64 10.37
C GLN A 63 5.79 1.37 9.05
N ILE A 64 6.90 1.05 8.38
CA ILE A 64 7.16 1.43 6.98
C ILE A 64 7.07 0.16 6.14
N VAL A 65 6.09 0.12 5.24
CA VAL A 65 5.94 -0.95 4.25
C VAL A 65 6.62 -0.53 2.96
N THR A 66 7.60 -1.32 2.53
CA THR A 66 8.33 -1.11 1.27
C THR A 66 7.73 -1.97 0.18
N ILE A 67 7.24 -1.33 -0.90
CA ILE A 67 6.61 -2.00 -2.04
C ILE A 67 7.40 -1.67 -3.32
N GLU A 68 7.96 -2.70 -3.95
CA GLU A 68 8.64 -2.57 -5.25
C GLU A 68 7.63 -2.60 -6.40
N LYS A 69 7.75 -1.69 -7.37
CA LYS A 69 6.96 -1.69 -8.60
C LYS A 69 7.56 -2.63 -9.64
N ARG A 70 7.11 -3.88 -9.68
CA ARG A 70 7.70 -4.92 -10.55
C ARG A 70 7.18 -4.93 -11.98
N SER A 71 5.92 -4.57 -12.18
CA SER A 71 5.28 -4.56 -13.50
C SER A 71 4.48 -3.29 -13.73
N GLN A 72 4.09 -3.03 -14.98
CA GLN A 72 3.24 -1.89 -15.29
C GLN A 72 1.85 -2.09 -14.67
N THR A 73 1.32 -1.04 -14.05
CA THR A 73 -0.07 -1.07 -13.54
C THR A 73 -1.04 -1.15 -14.72
N PRO A 74 -2.04 -2.04 -14.69
CA PRO A 74 -3.09 -2.08 -15.72
C PRO A 74 -3.77 -0.71 -15.90
N LYS A 75 -4.06 -0.33 -17.15
CA LYS A 75 -4.62 1.00 -17.51
C LYS A 75 -5.98 1.33 -16.88
N LYS A 76 -6.68 0.33 -16.34
CA LYS A 76 -7.96 0.51 -15.62
C LYS A 76 -7.79 1.10 -14.21
N TYR A 77 -6.55 1.25 -13.73
CA TYR A 77 -6.22 1.81 -12.43
C TYR A 77 -5.45 3.13 -12.56
N PRO A 78 -5.64 4.08 -11.61
CA PRO A 78 -6.63 4.03 -10.54
C PRO A 78 -8.07 4.07 -11.11
N ARG A 79 -9.01 3.43 -10.41
CA ARG A 79 -10.44 3.53 -10.78
C ARG A 79 -10.93 4.95 -10.53
N LYS A 80 -12.15 5.24 -11.00
CA LYS A 80 -12.78 6.56 -10.88
C LYS A 80 -12.73 7.07 -9.42
N PRO A 81 -12.58 8.39 -9.21
CA PRO A 81 -12.56 8.98 -7.87
C PRO A 81 -13.72 8.49 -7.00
N GLY A 82 -13.41 8.15 -5.75
CA GLY A 82 -14.37 7.59 -4.80
C GLY A 82 -14.56 6.07 -4.90
N THR A 83 -14.35 5.43 -6.05
CA THR A 83 -14.45 3.95 -6.19
C THR A 83 -13.45 3.20 -5.31
N PRO A 84 -12.16 3.59 -5.22
CA PRO A 84 -11.20 2.91 -4.33
C PRO A 84 -11.65 2.86 -2.87
N ASN A 85 -12.30 3.92 -2.37
CA ASN A 85 -12.82 3.99 -1.00
C ASN A 85 -14.12 3.18 -0.82
N LYS A 86 -15.05 3.26 -1.79
CA LYS A 86 -16.36 2.60 -1.71
C LYS A 86 -16.28 1.09 -1.92
N SER A 87 -15.40 0.64 -2.81
CA SER A 87 -15.21 -0.78 -3.14
C SER A 87 -13.70 -1.04 -3.32
N PRO A 88 -12.96 -1.15 -2.21
CA PRO A 88 -11.52 -1.43 -2.26
C PRO A 88 -11.22 -2.78 -2.91
N LEU A 89 -10.02 -2.90 -3.46
CA LEU A 89 -9.52 -4.16 -4.01
C LEU A 89 -9.15 -5.07 -2.83
N VAL A 90 -10.00 -6.05 -2.57
CA VAL A 90 -9.80 -7.15 -1.63
C VAL A 90 -10.10 -8.45 -2.37
N GLU A 91 -9.58 -9.58 -1.88
CA GLU A 91 -9.90 -10.91 -2.40
C GLU A 91 -11.30 -11.37 -2.00
#